data_AF-A0A7D9KA11-F1
#
_entry.id   AF-A0A7D9KA11-F1
#
_cell.length_a   1.000
_cell.length_b   1.000
_cell.length_c   1.000
_cell.angle_alpha   90.00
_cell.angle_beta   90.00
_cell.angle_gamma   90.00
#
_symmetry.space_group_name_H-M   'P 1'
#
loop_
_entity.id
_entity.type
_entity.pdbx_description
1 polymer ?
#
loop_
_entity_poly.entity_id
_entity_poly.type
_entity_poly.pdbx_seq_one_letter_code
_entity_poly.pdbx_strand_id
1 'polypeptide(L)'
;MTNGYSSDSIIRGAWNKMQQSFHCCGNRNYSDWFNVTWDQHLSPPNRTIVPESCCKDMRKDCNSYEHVHNNTDMVGKFIYTE
;
A
#
# COMPACT_ATOMS: atom_id res chain seq x y z
N MET A 1 7.28 -8.71 6.01
CA MET A 1 7.32 -7.88 7.24
C MET A 1 6.07 -7.02 7.42
N THR A 2 5.05 -7.18 6.59
CA THR A 2 3.84 -6.35 6.58
C THR A 2 2.74 -6.86 7.54
N ASN A 3 2.95 -8.00 8.21
CA ASN A 3 1.94 -8.70 9.01
C ASN A 3 1.49 -7.97 10.29
N GLY A 4 2.31 -7.04 10.80
CA GLY A 4 1.95 -6.19 11.95
C GLY A 4 1.32 -4.84 11.55
N TYR A 5 1.24 -4.55 10.25
CA TYR A 5 0.79 -3.24 9.76
C TYR A 5 -0.68 -2.96 10.07
N SER A 6 -1.56 -3.97 9.92
CA SER A 6 -3.00 -3.80 10.13
C SER A 6 -3.35 -3.61 11.61
N SER A 7 -2.71 -4.38 12.49
CA SER A 7 -3.12 -4.55 13.89
C SER A 7 -2.42 -3.64 14.91
N ASP A 8 -1.26 -3.06 14.57
CA ASP A 8 -0.48 -2.23 15.49
C ASP A 8 -0.26 -0.82 14.92
N SER A 9 -0.74 0.20 15.64
CA SER A 9 -0.68 1.59 15.20
C SER A 9 0.74 2.18 15.17
N ILE A 10 1.63 1.70 16.02
CA ILE A 10 3.04 2.10 16.05
C ILE A 10 3.76 1.51 14.85
N ILE A 11 3.53 0.22 14.57
CA ILE A 11 4.07 -0.45 13.37
C ILE A 11 3.54 0.23 12.11
N ARG A 12 2.24 0.51 12.04
CA ARG A 12 1.63 1.24 10.92
C ARG A 12 2.25 2.62 10.71
N GLY A 13 2.45 3.38 11.78
CA GLY A 13 3.08 4.70 11.72
C GLY A 13 4.52 4.65 11.20
N ALA A 14 5.30 3.67 11.64
CA ALA A 14 6.67 3.47 11.18
C ALA A 14 6.73 3.12 9.68
N TRP A 15 5.86 2.20 9.23
CA TRP A 15 5.72 1.86 7.81
C TRP A 15 5.32 3.07 6.96
N ASN A 16 4.31 3.82 7.40
CA ASN A 16 3.82 5.00 6.68
C ASN A 16 4.94 6.03 6.50
N LYS A 17 5.67 6.31 7.59
CA LYS A 17 6.76 7.30 7.57
C LYS A 17 7.92 6.84 6.69
N MET A 18 8.29 5.57 6.73
CA MET A 18 9.34 5.02 5.88
C MET A 18 8.96 5.15 4.39
N GLN A 19 7.76 4.70 4.01
CA GLN A 19 7.31 4.72 2.63
C GLN A 19 7.21 6.14 2.06
N GLN A 20 6.70 7.08 2.84
CA GLN A 20 6.62 8.49 2.44
C GLN A 20 8.00 9.15 2.37
N SER A 21 8.93 8.81 3.27
CA SER A 21 10.25 9.45 3.29
C SER A 21 11.17 8.94 2.16
N PHE A 22 11.03 7.67 1.80
CA PHE A 22 11.89 7.01 0.80
C PHE A 22 11.20 6.78 -0.54
N HIS A 23 9.94 7.20 -0.69
CA HIS A 23 9.18 7.02 -1.93
C HIS A 23 9.16 5.55 -2.39
N CYS A 24 8.91 4.64 -1.45
CA CYS A 24 8.88 3.19 -1.67
C CYS A 24 7.53 2.60 -1.27
N CYS A 25 7.21 1.39 -1.75
CA CYS A 25 6.02 0.67 -1.32
C CYS A 25 6.33 -0.80 -1.09
N GLY A 26 6.16 -1.26 0.16
CA GLY A 26 6.53 -2.62 0.56
C GLY A 26 7.98 -2.72 1.01
N ASN A 27 8.45 -3.94 1.21
CA ASN A 27 9.84 -4.23 1.57
C ASN A 27 10.70 -4.52 0.33
N ARG A 28 10.14 -5.29 -0.60
CA ARG A 28 10.62 -5.47 -1.97
C ARG A 28 9.75 -4.59 -2.84
N ASN A 29 8.49 -4.96 -3.04
CA ASN A 29 7.63 -4.26 -3.99
C ASN A 29 6.20 -4.09 -3.45
N TYR A 30 5.37 -3.29 -4.11
CA TYR A 30 3.99 -2.99 -3.71
C TYR A 30 3.12 -4.25 -3.56
N SER A 31 3.49 -5.34 -4.25
CA SER A 31 2.85 -6.65 -4.13
C SER A 31 3.05 -7.33 -2.76
N ASP A 32 4.00 -6.86 -1.94
CA ASP A 32 4.17 -7.34 -0.55
C ASP A 32 2.91 -7.09 0.32
N TRP A 33 2.06 -6.14 -0.09
CA TRP A 33 0.80 -5.83 0.58
C TRP A 33 -0.33 -6.80 0.25
N PHE A 34 -0.13 -7.67 -0.74
CA PHE A 34 -1.19 -8.54 -1.27
C PHE A 34 -1.43 -9.76 -0.40
N ASN A 35 -0.42 -10.12 0.40
CA ASN A 35 -0.47 -11.23 1.35
C ASN A 35 -0.77 -10.76 2.79
N VAL A 36 -1.11 -9.49 2.98
CA VAL A 36 -1.44 -8.92 4.30
C VAL A 36 -2.91 -9.16 4.59
N THR A 37 -3.19 -9.66 5.80
CA THR A 37 -4.56 -9.66 6.30
C THR A 37 -4.92 -8.24 6.73
N TRP A 38 -5.78 -7.60 5.95
CA TRP A 38 -6.35 -6.30 6.27
C TRP A 38 -7.49 -6.48 7.28
N ASP A 39 -7.57 -5.60 8.28
CA ASP A 39 -8.77 -5.53 9.11
C ASP A 39 -9.98 -5.22 8.23
N GLN A 40 -11.15 -5.78 8.58
CA GLN A 40 -12.39 -5.63 7.80
C GLN A 40 -12.82 -4.16 7.62
N HIS A 41 -12.31 -3.25 8.45
CA HIS A 41 -12.52 -1.81 8.35
C HIS A 41 -11.62 -1.10 7.32
N LEU A 42 -10.49 -1.72 6.96
CA LEU A 42 -9.49 -1.15 6.05
C LEU A 42 -9.62 -1.65 4.61
N SER A 43 -10.32 -2.77 4.38
CA SER A 43 -10.66 -3.21 3.03
C SER A 43 -11.83 -4.19 2.95
N PRO A 44 -12.59 -4.18 1.84
CA PRO A 44 -13.48 -5.27 1.49
C PRO A 44 -12.71 -6.59 1.38
N PRO A 45 -13.32 -7.73 1.75
CA PRO A 45 -12.70 -9.04 1.55
C PRO A 45 -12.32 -9.22 0.08
N ASN A 46 -11.10 -9.73 -0.16
CA ASN A 46 -10.53 -10.01 -1.49
C ASN A 46 -10.05 -8.79 -2.32
N ARG A 47 -9.83 -7.62 -1.71
CA ARG A 47 -9.14 -6.53 -2.40
C ARG A 47 -7.65 -6.48 -2.06
N THR A 48 -6.87 -6.65 -3.11
CA THR A 48 -5.45 -6.37 -3.16
C THR A 48 -5.24 -4.86 -3.12
N ILE A 49 -4.94 -4.31 -1.94
CA ILE A 49 -4.70 -2.87 -1.73
C ILE A 49 -3.28 -2.62 -1.20
N VAL A 50 -2.88 -1.36 -1.22
CA VAL A 50 -1.65 -0.86 -0.58
C VAL A 50 -2.00 0.21 0.48
N PRO A 51 -1.10 0.50 1.44
CA PRO A 51 -1.19 1.68 2.27
C PRO A 51 -1.31 2.98 1.47
N GLU A 52 -2.02 3.98 2.00
CA GLU A 52 -2.05 5.33 1.40
C GLU A 52 -0.66 5.97 1.33
N SER A 53 0.25 5.61 2.23
CA SER A 53 1.65 6.03 2.21
C SER A 53 2.44 5.55 1.00
N CYS A 54 1.91 4.58 0.25
CA CYS A 54 2.51 4.16 -1.02
C CYS A 54 2.17 5.08 -2.20
N CYS A 55 1.31 6.08 -2.03
CA CYS A 55 0.87 6.91 -3.14
C CYS A 55 1.84 8.05 -3.45
N LYS A 56 2.07 8.30 -4.75
CA LYS A 56 2.97 9.37 -5.25
C LYS A 56 2.38 10.77 -5.07
N ASP A 57 1.06 10.89 -5.21
CA ASP A 57 0.30 12.12 -5.03
C ASP A 57 -0.77 11.92 -3.94
N MET A 58 -1.19 13.00 -3.28
CA MET A 58 -2.40 13.02 -2.42
C MET A 58 -3.71 12.89 -3.22
N ARG A 59 -3.73 12.05 -4.26
CA ARG A 59 -4.99 11.75 -4.96
C ARG A 59 -5.80 10.80 -4.10
N LYS A 60 -7.07 11.14 -3.93
CA LYS A 60 -8.06 10.19 -3.42
C LYS A 60 -8.02 8.93 -4.28
N ASP A 61 -8.08 7.77 -3.62
CA ASP A 61 -8.26 6.45 -4.23
C ASP A 61 -7.07 5.90 -5.04
N CYS A 62 -5.85 6.44 -4.85
CA CYS A 62 -4.61 5.91 -5.43
C CYS A 62 -4.31 4.46 -5.01
N ASN A 63 -4.73 4.06 -3.81
CA ASN A 63 -4.58 2.72 -3.25
C ASN A 63 -5.72 1.76 -3.65
N SER A 64 -6.60 2.17 -4.56
CA SER A 64 -7.71 1.34 -5.02
C SER A 64 -7.24 0.15 -5.85
N TYR A 65 -8.03 -0.92 -5.84
CA TYR A 65 -7.77 -2.13 -6.63
C TYR A 65 -7.51 -1.83 -8.11
N GLU A 66 -8.21 -0.85 -8.68
CA GLU A 66 -8.05 -0.45 -10.08
C GLU A 66 -6.62 0.01 -10.39
N HIS A 67 -6.02 0.81 -9.50
CA HIS A 67 -4.66 1.33 -9.66
C HIS A 67 -3.57 0.30 -9.28
N VAL A 68 -3.94 -0.76 -8.57
CA VAL A 68 -3.02 -1.79 -8.08
C VAL A 68 -2.97 -3.01 -9.04
N HIS A 69 -4.01 -3.26 -9.84
CA HIS A 69 -4.14 -4.50 -10.65
C HIS A 69 -4.19 -4.32 -12.18
N ASN A 70 -4.54 -3.14 -12.74
CA ASN A 70 -4.95 -3.08 -14.15
C ASN A 70 -3.85 -2.91 -15.22
N ASN A 71 -2.67 -2.37 -14.92
CA ASN A 71 -1.49 -2.42 -15.82
C ASN A 71 -0.25 -1.83 -15.14
N THR A 72 0.96 -2.31 -15.46
CA THR A 72 2.23 -1.80 -14.88
C THR A 72 2.39 -0.29 -15.05
N ASP A 73 1.91 0.27 -16.18
CA ASP A 73 1.93 1.71 -16.45
C ASP A 73 1.03 2.51 -15.50
N MET A 74 -0.09 1.93 -15.05
CA MET A 74 -0.99 2.59 -14.08
C MET A 74 -0.39 2.51 -12.67
N VAL A 75 0.18 1.37 -12.29
CA VAL A 75 0.80 1.20 -10.97
C VAL A 75 1.92 2.22 -10.78
N GLY A 76 2.88 2.29 -11.72
CA GLY A 76 4.01 3.22 -11.64
C GLY A 76 3.60 4.70 -11.69
N LYS A 77 2.39 5.02 -12.18
CA LYS A 77 1.87 6.38 -12.23
C LYS A 77 1.29 6.86 -10.89
N PHE A 78 0.69 5.96 -10.11
CA PHE A 78 -0.06 6.33 -8.90
C PHE A 78 0.62 5.89 -7.61
N ILE A 79 1.42 4.83 -7.66
CA ILE A 79 2.00 4.15 -6.50
C ILE A 79 3.52 4.11 -6.67
N TYR A 80 4.24 4.24 -5.57
CA TYR A 80 5.68 3.99 -5.53
C TYR A 80 5.96 2.53 -5.91
N THR A 81 6.77 2.37 -6.95
CA THR A 81 7.36 1.10 -7.36
C THR A 81 8.86 1.21 -7.15
N GLU A 82 9.55 0.08 -6.97
CA GLU A 82 11.01 0.02 -7.10
C GLU A 82 11.47 0.62 -8.45
#